data_AF-A0A6N8SJ86-F1
#
_entry.id   AF-A0A6N8SJ86-F1
#
_cell.length_a   1.000
_cell.length_b   1.000
_cell.length_c   1.000
_cell.angle_alpha   90.00
_cell.angle_beta   90.00
_cell.angle_gamma   90.00
#
_symmetry.space_group_name_H-M   'P 1'
#
loop_
_entity.id
_entity.type
_entity.pdbx_description
1 polymer ?
#
loop_
_entity_poly.entity_id
_entity_poly.type
_entity_poly.pdbx_seq_one_letter_code
_entity_poly.pdbx_strand_id
1 'polypeptide(L)'
;MKDELRSKRSAALPDETGGSLMGMIDFERRRIDVVGALAPPPDSVGTTGSFIRGVSKLKMDIEAAASRAGNQIRYIGEWHSHPEGMSSAPSKTDLAQILKLKHAMEIEGLPAISVIVAEKSVSVLIGGPEGAVHG
;
A
#
# COMPACT_ATOMS: atom_id res chain seq x y z
N MET A 1 8.05 1.93 -10.28
CA MET A 1 6.91 1.94 -9.33
C MET A 1 5.65 2.56 -9.92
N LYS A 2 5.58 3.86 -10.23
CA LYS A 2 4.33 4.49 -10.73
C LYS A 2 3.74 3.78 -11.96
N ASP A 3 4.59 3.41 -12.93
CA ASP A 3 4.15 2.74 -14.15
C ASP A 3 3.68 1.30 -13.89
N GLU A 4 4.31 0.61 -12.95
CA GLU A 4 3.88 -0.72 -12.50
C GLU A 4 2.47 -0.67 -11.90
N LEU A 5 2.22 0.26 -10.97
CA LEU A 5 0.89 0.41 -10.36
C LEU A 5 -0.16 0.83 -11.39
N ARG A 6 0.19 1.71 -12.34
CA ARG A 6 -0.69 2.10 -13.44
C ARG A 6 -1.02 0.93 -14.36
N SER A 7 -0.05 0.07 -14.65
CA SER A 7 -0.26 -1.16 -15.42
C SER A 7 -1.20 -2.12 -14.69
N LYS A 8 -0.97 -2.37 -13.39
CA LYS A 8 -1.86 -3.20 -12.56
C LYS A 8 -3.29 -2.64 -12.50
N ARG A 9 -3.44 -1.32 -12.30
CA ARG A 9 -4.75 -0.65 -12.38
C ARG A 9 -5.42 -0.90 -13.73
N SER A 10 -4.72 -0.67 -14.84
CA SER A 10 -5.30 -0.78 -16.18
C SER A 10 -5.77 -2.21 -16.47
N ALA A 11 -5.07 -3.22 -15.95
CA ALA A 11 -5.46 -4.62 -16.08
C ALA A 11 -6.68 -5.03 -15.24
N ALA A 12 -7.06 -4.24 -14.24
CA ALA A 12 -8.17 -4.54 -13.33
C ALA A 12 -9.44 -3.72 -13.60
N LEU A 13 -9.38 -2.73 -14.49
CA LEU A 13 -10.55 -1.93 -14.85
C LEU A 13 -11.69 -2.83 -15.37
N PRO A 14 -12.96 -2.50 -15.05
CA PRO A 14 -13.41 -1.26 -14.40
C PRO A 14 -13.34 -1.27 -12.86
N ASP A 15 -12.93 -2.37 -12.24
CA ASP A 15 -12.93 -2.53 -10.79
C ASP A 15 -11.68 -1.95 -10.12
N GLU A 16 -11.80 -1.66 -8.84
CA GLU A 16 -10.66 -1.36 -7.99
C GLU A 16 -9.81 -2.61 -7.72
N THR A 17 -8.50 -2.45 -7.70
CA THR A 17 -7.53 -3.46 -7.30
C THR A 17 -6.54 -2.87 -6.31
N GLY A 18 -5.66 -3.70 -5.76
CA GLY A 18 -4.63 -3.24 -4.84
C GLY A 18 -3.71 -4.35 -4.41
N GLY A 19 -2.99 -4.12 -3.33
CA GLY A 19 -2.08 -5.10 -2.76
C GLY A 19 -1.05 -4.46 -1.84
N SER A 20 -0.11 -5.30 -1.42
CA SER A 20 0.90 -4.89 -0.47
C SER A 20 2.12 -4.27 -1.15
N LEU A 21 2.68 -3.25 -0.51
CA LEU A 21 3.90 -2.58 -0.93
C LEU A 21 5.11 -3.18 -0.20
N MET A 22 6.16 -3.45 -0.97
CA MET A 22 7.46 -3.91 -0.48
C MET A 22 8.48 -2.81 -0.65
N GLY A 23 9.34 -2.59 0.35
CA GLY A 23 10.35 -1.55 0.29
C GLY A 23 11.24 -1.45 1.52
N MET A 24 11.87 -0.29 1.69
CA MET A 24 12.81 0.02 2.77
C MET A 24 12.37 1.28 3.50
N ILE A 25 12.63 1.32 4.81
CA ILE A 25 12.39 2.49 5.66
C ILE A 25 13.72 2.82 6.35
N ASP A 26 14.26 4.00 6.04
CA ASP A 26 15.46 4.57 6.64
C ASP A 26 15.02 5.71 7.58
N PHE A 27 14.99 5.43 8.88
CA PHE A 27 14.53 6.40 9.89
C PHE A 27 15.52 7.54 10.09
N GLU A 28 16.82 7.27 10.05
CA GLU A 28 17.86 8.29 10.22
C GLU A 28 17.79 9.33 9.10
N ARG A 29 17.59 8.88 7.85
CA ARG A 29 17.43 9.75 6.70
C ARG A 29 16.00 10.20 6.43
N ARG A 30 15.04 9.75 7.25
CA ARG A 30 13.59 10.00 7.08
C ARG A 30 13.11 9.69 5.66
N ARG A 31 13.57 8.56 5.11
CA ARG A 31 13.34 8.16 3.72
C ARG A 31 12.61 6.83 3.66
N ILE A 32 11.65 6.73 2.75
CA ILE A 32 10.93 5.49 2.45
C ILE A 32 11.10 5.21 0.96
N ASP A 33 11.67 4.06 0.63
CA ASP A 33 11.84 3.59 -0.73
C ASP A 33 10.85 2.48 -1.02
N VAL A 34 9.89 2.73 -1.90
CA VAL A 34 8.96 1.72 -2.38
C VAL A 34 9.60 0.97 -3.55
N VAL A 35 9.87 -0.32 -3.36
CA VAL A 35 10.63 -1.16 -4.30
C VAL A 35 9.71 -1.94 -5.23
N GLY A 36 8.63 -2.52 -4.72
CA GLY A 36 7.72 -3.36 -5.50
C GLY A 36 6.31 -3.42 -4.94
N ALA A 37 5.34 -3.84 -5.77
CA ALA A 37 3.96 -4.03 -5.35
C ALA A 37 3.51 -5.47 -5.66
N LEU A 38 3.07 -6.18 -4.62
CA LEU A 38 2.54 -7.53 -4.76
C LEU A 38 1.17 -7.50 -5.45
N ALA A 39 0.84 -8.59 -6.13
CA ALA A 39 -0.50 -8.81 -6.63
C ALA A 39 -1.50 -8.91 -5.46
N PRO A 40 -2.79 -8.57 -5.67
CA PRO A 40 -3.80 -8.85 -4.66
C PRO A 40 -3.84 -10.35 -4.35
N PRO A 41 -3.97 -10.75 -3.08
CA PRO A 41 -4.26 -12.13 -2.72
C PRO A 41 -5.47 -12.69 -3.49
N PRO A 42 -5.50 -13.98 -3.86
CA PRO A 42 -6.56 -14.56 -4.70
C PRO A 42 -7.98 -14.45 -4.13
N ASP A 43 -8.11 -14.28 -2.81
CA ASP A 43 -9.36 -14.07 -2.08
C ASP A 43 -9.72 -12.57 -1.92
N SER A 44 -9.02 -11.67 -2.61
CA SER A 44 -9.37 -10.25 -2.66
C SER A 44 -10.60 -10.01 -3.53
N VAL A 45 -11.40 -9.02 -3.15
CA VAL A 45 -12.62 -8.63 -3.85
C VAL A 45 -12.48 -7.17 -4.30
N GLY A 46 -12.48 -6.96 -5.62
CA GLY A 46 -12.57 -5.65 -6.25
C GLY A 46 -13.96 -5.39 -6.79
N THR A 47 -14.39 -4.13 -6.75
CA THR A 47 -15.63 -3.62 -7.35
C THR A 47 -15.37 -2.23 -7.91
N THR A 48 -16.30 -1.67 -8.67
CA THR A 48 -16.20 -0.29 -9.20
C THR A 48 -16.23 0.83 -8.16
N GLY A 49 -16.22 0.54 -6.86
CA GLY A 49 -16.18 1.56 -5.81
C GLY A 49 -15.63 1.09 -4.46
N SER A 50 -15.02 -0.10 -4.44
CA SER A 50 -14.31 -0.61 -3.27
C SER A 50 -13.37 -1.75 -3.63
N PHE A 51 -12.26 -1.83 -2.89
CA PHE A 51 -11.36 -2.97 -2.89
C PHE A 51 -11.16 -3.49 -1.47
N ILE A 52 -11.37 -4.79 -1.29
CA ILE A 52 -11.12 -5.52 -0.04
C ILE A 52 -9.99 -6.51 -0.29
N ARG A 53 -8.83 -6.28 0.33
CA ARG A 53 -7.67 -7.16 0.22
C ARG A 53 -7.90 -8.47 0.99
N GLY A 54 -7.76 -9.59 0.31
CA GLY A 54 -7.75 -10.92 0.91
C GLY A 54 -6.48 -11.18 1.71
N VAL A 55 -6.37 -12.34 2.34
CA VAL A 55 -5.21 -12.73 3.16
C VAL A 55 -4.59 -14.06 2.74
N SER A 56 -5.20 -14.75 1.77
CA SER A 56 -4.73 -16.04 1.29
C SER A 56 -3.32 -15.93 0.74
N LYS A 57 -2.40 -16.71 1.31
CA LYS A 57 -0.96 -16.75 0.98
C LYS A 57 -0.20 -15.44 1.17
N LEU A 58 -0.83 -14.37 1.67
CA LEU A 58 -0.23 -13.06 1.80
C LEU A 58 1.14 -13.09 2.50
N LYS A 59 1.20 -13.76 3.66
CA LYS A 59 2.46 -13.88 4.43
C LYS A 59 3.55 -14.57 3.61
N MET A 60 3.20 -15.67 2.91
CA MET A 60 4.14 -16.41 2.08
C MET A 60 4.65 -15.55 0.92
N ASP A 61 3.77 -14.77 0.28
CA ASP A 61 4.15 -13.90 -0.84
C ASP A 61 5.08 -12.76 -0.40
N ILE A 62 4.81 -12.17 0.77
CA ILE A 62 5.67 -11.16 1.40
C ILE A 62 7.05 -11.76 1.74
N GLU A 63 7.08 -12.91 2.41
CA GLU A 63 8.32 -13.60 2.79
C GLU A 63 9.13 -14.01 1.55
N ALA A 64 8.48 -14.54 0.53
CA ALA A 64 9.12 -14.90 -0.73
C ALA A 64 9.68 -13.68 -1.45
N ALA A 65 8.96 -12.55 -1.46
CA ALA A 65 9.44 -11.29 -2.04
C ALA A 65 10.66 -10.74 -1.28
N ALA A 66 10.63 -10.75 0.06
CA ALA A 66 11.77 -10.36 0.88
C ALA A 66 12.98 -11.28 0.62
N SER A 67 12.76 -12.60 0.61
CA SER A 67 13.80 -13.60 0.39
C SER A 67 14.50 -13.44 -0.97
N ARG A 68 13.74 -13.21 -2.06
CA ARG A 68 14.31 -12.94 -3.39
C ARG A 68 15.19 -11.67 -3.42
N ALA A 69 14.94 -10.72 -2.53
CA ALA A 69 15.72 -9.49 -2.39
C ALA A 69 16.84 -9.61 -1.33
N GLY A 70 17.16 -10.82 -0.86
CA GLY A 70 18.15 -11.03 0.19
C GLY A 70 17.73 -10.45 1.55
N ASN A 71 16.43 -10.41 1.82
CA ASN A 71 15.80 -9.84 3.03
C ASN A 71 16.09 -8.35 3.27
N GLN A 72 16.47 -7.61 2.23
CA GLN A 72 16.72 -6.16 2.31
C GLN A 72 15.44 -5.33 2.23
N ILE A 73 14.34 -5.90 1.74
CA ILE A 73 13.04 -5.24 1.65
C ILE A 73 12.03 -5.92 2.57
N ARG A 74 11.04 -5.15 3.03
CA ARG A 74 9.95 -5.62 3.87
C ARG A 74 8.61 -5.06 3.42
N TYR A 75 7.53 -5.58 3.99
CA TYR A 75 6.21 -4.96 3.88
C TYR A 75 6.25 -3.54 4.48
N ILE A 76 5.81 -2.54 3.73
CA ILE A 76 5.83 -1.12 4.15
C ILE A 76 4.46 -0.44 4.09
N GLY A 77 3.43 -1.13 3.63
CA GLY A 77 2.08 -0.57 3.54
C GLY A 77 1.28 -1.17 2.40
N GLU A 78 0.22 -0.46 2.00
CA GLU A 78 -0.73 -0.94 1.01
C GLU A 78 -0.83 0.04 -0.16
N TRP A 79 -1.35 -0.44 -1.28
CA TRP A 79 -1.81 0.41 -2.37
C TRP A 79 -3.16 -0.10 -2.89
N HIS A 80 -3.91 0.81 -3.50
CA HIS A 80 -5.09 0.46 -4.28
C HIS A 80 -5.29 1.45 -5.44
N SER A 81 -6.14 1.07 -6.39
CA SER A 81 -6.52 1.89 -7.52
C SER A 81 -7.93 2.41 -7.40
N HIS A 82 -8.19 3.62 -7.87
CA HIS A 82 -9.54 4.08 -8.16
C HIS A 82 -9.94 3.81 -9.62
N PRO A 83 -11.25 3.65 -9.91
CA PRO A 83 -11.78 3.39 -11.25
C PRO A 83 -11.50 4.50 -12.28
N GLU A 84 -11.98 4.32 -13.50
CA GLU A 84 -11.89 5.34 -14.57
C GLU A 84 -12.66 6.62 -14.23
N GLY A 85 -12.12 7.78 -14.62
CA GLY A 85 -12.73 9.08 -14.32
C GLY A 85 -12.63 9.56 -12.87
N MET A 86 -12.18 8.71 -11.94
CA MET A 86 -12.01 9.07 -10.53
C MET A 86 -10.63 9.71 -10.27
N SER A 87 -10.56 10.60 -9.27
CA SER A 87 -9.29 11.16 -8.79
C SER A 87 -8.63 10.23 -7.76
N SER A 88 -7.36 10.45 -7.44
CA SER A 88 -6.68 9.73 -6.34
C SER A 88 -6.93 10.36 -4.97
N ALA A 89 -7.86 11.30 -4.82
CA ALA A 89 -8.20 11.86 -3.52
C ALA A 89 -8.81 10.77 -2.62
N PRO A 90 -8.38 10.65 -1.37
CA PRO A 90 -8.88 9.60 -0.48
C PRO A 90 -10.35 9.83 -0.12
N SER A 91 -11.13 8.77 -0.17
CA SER A 91 -12.46 8.68 0.41
C SER A 91 -12.40 8.61 1.94
N LYS A 92 -13.57 8.71 2.60
CA LYS A 92 -13.68 8.45 4.05
C LYS A 92 -13.25 7.03 4.42
N THR A 93 -13.49 6.07 3.54
CA THR A 93 -13.10 4.67 3.73
C THR A 93 -11.58 4.53 3.71
N ASP A 94 -10.89 5.20 2.78
CA ASP A 94 -9.42 5.13 2.65
C ASP A 94 -8.72 5.76 3.85
N LEU A 95 -9.27 6.88 4.35
CA LEU A 95 -8.81 7.51 5.59
C LEU A 95 -8.99 6.57 6.79
N ALA A 96 -10.14 5.90 6.92
CA ALA A 96 -10.36 4.93 7.98
C ALA A 96 -9.42 3.71 7.86
N GLN A 97 -9.14 3.25 6.64
CA GLN A 97 -8.22 2.14 6.39
C GLN A 97 -6.79 2.49 6.78
N ILE A 98 -6.27 3.68 6.41
CA ILE A 98 -4.91 4.04 6.81
C ILE A 98 -4.80 4.26 8.32
N LEU A 99 -5.85 4.72 9.01
CA LEU A 99 -5.83 4.81 10.47
C LEU A 99 -5.75 3.43 11.14
N LYS A 100 -6.45 2.42 10.60
CA LYS A 100 -6.31 1.03 11.07
C LYS A 100 -4.91 0.49 10.80
N LEU A 101 -4.37 0.75 9.61
CA LEU A 101 -3.02 0.34 9.25
C LEU A 101 -1.97 1.01 10.15
N LYS A 102 -2.15 2.30 10.45
CA LYS A 102 -1.30 3.05 11.40
C LYS A 102 -1.21 2.31 12.73
N HIS A 103 -2.36 1.97 13.32
CA HIS A 103 -2.37 1.29 14.61
C HIS A 103 -1.64 -0.06 14.58
N ALA A 104 -1.79 -0.82 13.49
CA ALA A 104 -1.08 -2.08 13.32
C ALA A 104 0.44 -1.90 13.14
N MET A 105 0.85 -0.89 12.37
CA MET A 105 2.27 -0.63 12.06
C MET A 105 3.02 0.06 13.21
N GLU A 106 2.32 0.81 14.05
CA GLU A 106 2.85 1.48 15.23
C GLU A 106 3.37 0.48 16.28
N ILE A 107 2.80 -0.74 16.34
CA ILE A 107 3.30 -1.84 17.18
C ILE A 107 4.76 -2.19 16.83
N GLU A 108 5.15 -2.04 15.57
CA GLU A 108 6.53 -2.25 15.09
C GLU A 108 7.33 -0.95 14.97
N GLY A 109 6.78 0.19 15.42
CA GLY A 109 7.40 1.51 15.27
C GLY A 109 7.48 2.00 13.82
N LEU A 110 6.67 1.45 12.91
CA LEU A 110 6.68 1.78 11.49
C LEU A 110 5.59 2.78 11.12
N PRO A 111 5.82 3.68 10.15
CA PRO A 111 4.77 4.50 9.58
C PRO A 111 3.83 3.65 8.71
N ALA A 112 2.54 3.96 8.73
CA ALA A 112 1.60 3.45 7.76
C ALA A 112 1.70 4.20 6.44
N ILE A 113 1.72 3.45 5.34
CA ILE A 113 1.79 4.00 3.99
C ILE A 113 0.61 3.45 3.20
N SER A 114 -0.13 4.33 2.54
CA SER A 114 -1.16 3.95 1.57
C SER A 114 -0.97 4.75 0.28
N VAL A 115 -0.89 4.07 -0.86
CA VAL A 115 -0.78 4.70 -2.17
C VAL A 115 -2.09 4.51 -2.95
N ILE A 116 -2.66 5.61 -3.44
CA ILE A 116 -3.89 5.61 -4.25
C ILE A 116 -3.52 5.97 -5.68
N VAL A 117 -3.80 5.07 -6.62
CA VAL A 117 -3.52 5.28 -8.04
C VAL A 117 -4.80 5.49 -8.82
N ALA A 118 -4.90 6.65 -9.45
CA ALA A 118 -6.00 6.99 -10.33
C ALA A 118 -5.49 7.22 -11.76
N GLU A 119 -6.41 7.47 -12.69
CA GLU A 119 -6.09 7.68 -14.10
C GLU A 119 -5.06 8.79 -14.29
N LYS A 120 -5.28 9.96 -13.68
CA LYS A 120 -4.47 11.16 -13.91
C LYS A 120 -3.59 11.54 -12.73
N SER A 121 -3.76 10.89 -11.58
CA SER A 121 -3.09 11.29 -10.34
C SER A 121 -2.69 10.09 -9.48
N VAL A 122 -1.72 10.33 -8.60
CA VAL A 122 -1.30 9.38 -7.57
C VAL A 122 -1.24 10.17 -6.26
N SER A 123 -1.88 9.65 -5.22
CA SER A 123 -1.81 10.21 -3.87
C SER A 123 -1.05 9.25 -2.97
N VAL A 124 -0.34 9.80 -1.99
CA VAL A 124 0.33 9.03 -0.95
C VAL A 124 -0.17 9.54 0.39
N LEU A 125 -0.67 8.64 1.22
CA LEU A 125 -1.04 8.89 2.59
C LEU A 125 0.02 8.27 3.49
N ILE A 126 0.49 9.03 4.48
CA ILE A 126 1.46 8.56 5.48
C ILE A 126 0.86 8.79 6.86
N GLY A 127 0.59 7.71 7.58
CA GLY A 127 0.21 7.74 9.00
C GLY A 127 1.43 7.46 9.87
N GLY A 128 2.11 8.51 10.33
CA GLY A 128 3.23 8.35 11.26
C GLY A 128 2.76 8.12 12.71
N PRO A 129 3.59 7.50 13.57
CA PRO A 129 3.38 7.57 15.02
C PRO A 129 3.28 9.04 15.46
N GLU A 130 2.37 9.33 16.39
CA GLU A 130 2.38 10.67 17.01
C GLU A 130 3.73 10.86 17.71
N GLY A 131 4.33 12.03 17.52
CA GLY A 131 5.74 12.25 17.75
C GLY A 131 6.25 11.72 19.10
N ALA A 132 7.37 10.99 19.06
CA ALA A 132 8.38 11.14 20.10
C ALA A 132 8.91 12.58 20.01
N VAL A 133 8.15 13.52 20.57
CA VAL A 133 8.66 14.83 20.95
C VAL A 133 9.46 14.59 22.22
N HIS A 134 10.73 14.21 22.07
CA HIS A 134 11.68 14.40 23.16
C HIS A 134 11.93 15.91 23.25
N GLY A 135 11.24 16.55 24.20
CA GLY A 135 11.72 17.76 24.84
C GLY A 135 12.85 17.46 25.82
#